data_AF-A0A850GII5-F1
#
_entry.id   AF-A0A850GII5-F1
#
_cell.length_a   1.000
_cell.length_b   1.000
_cell.length_c   1.000
_cell.angle_alpha   90.00
_cell.angle_beta   90.00
_cell.angle_gamma   90.00
#
_symmetry.space_group_name_H-M   'P 1'
#
loop_
_entity.id
_entity.type
_entity.pdbx_description
1 polymer ?
#
loop_
_entity_poly.entity_id
_entity_poly.type
_entity_poly.pdbx_seq_one_letter_code
_entity_poly.pdbx_strand_id
1 'polypeptide(L)'
;MAVLLWQRDGKRGYQFSDGRQRVFKEGFYHLFKPAVAPGDGSAKTVVRLARLAGDEQVLDSGRRLPSLRDQIGLFREDYPEGFHGEAWQADHRGLGAKRRLKRHRDPAIAQAVGLSRAKLGALVEAKDWAGIHERVHELLKGSDLVPAPHAKRFAALAPSAELGEALYGWLYGEEEGPTRFARFERALGRKVSTWPVISAIGALVDPEGHTCVRPSVYRVQAKMLLPNFQVSARPNWLSYSRYLHMASTVYDELEAAGLAPNDLLDVYDFIWHTLRPAAQARLGVDAKAAPARKTG
;
A
#
# COMPACT_ATOMS: atom_id res chain seq x y z
N MET A 1 25.06 20.09 0.39
CA MET A 1 23.96 19.70 1.31
C MET A 1 24.14 18.24 1.69
N ALA A 2 23.78 17.83 2.91
CA ALA A 2 23.86 16.43 3.31
C ALA A 2 22.57 16.01 4.02
N VAL A 3 22.07 14.82 3.73
CA VAL A 3 20.86 14.28 4.35
C VAL A 3 21.22 13.07 5.21
N LEU A 4 20.73 13.07 6.45
CA LEU A 4 20.92 11.96 7.38
C LEU A 4 20.12 10.75 6.88
N LEU A 5 20.81 9.62 6.67
CA LEU A 5 20.20 8.36 6.23
C LEU A 5 19.90 7.44 7.40
N TRP A 6 20.85 7.29 8.32
CA TRP A 6 20.73 6.41 9.48
C TRP A 6 21.62 6.88 10.64
N GLN A 7 21.27 6.46 11.85
CA GLN A 7 22.08 6.62 13.06
C GLN A 7 22.10 5.31 13.86
N ARG A 8 23.29 4.76 14.11
CA ARG A 8 23.48 3.53 14.91
C ARG A 8 24.89 3.47 15.51
N ASP A 9 25.04 2.90 16.70
CA ASP A 9 26.34 2.63 17.33
C ASP A 9 27.28 3.85 17.39
N GLY A 10 26.74 5.02 17.75
CA GLY A 10 27.50 6.28 17.84
C GLY A 10 27.98 6.81 16.48
N LYS A 11 27.39 6.36 15.37
CA LYS A 11 27.68 6.80 14.01
C LYS A 11 26.43 7.32 13.30
N ARG A 12 26.62 8.28 12.40
CA ARG A 12 25.61 8.80 11.47
C ARG A 12 26.10 8.65 10.03
N GLY A 13 25.28 8.02 9.19
CA GLY A 13 25.48 7.97 7.75
C GLY A 13 24.74 9.11 7.06
N TYR A 14 25.42 9.87 6.20
CA TYR A 14 24.82 10.96 5.43
C TYR A 14 25.08 10.77 3.93
N GLN A 15 24.08 11.09 3.12
CA GLN A 15 24.24 11.28 1.68
C GLN A 15 24.56 12.75 1.40
N PHE A 16 25.67 13.01 0.71
CA PHE A 16 26.03 14.35 0.29
C PHE A 16 25.51 14.65 -1.12
N SER A 17 25.38 15.94 -1.43
CA SER A 17 24.96 16.43 -2.75
C SER A 17 25.91 16.05 -3.89
N ASP A 18 27.12 15.59 -3.57
CA ASP A 18 28.08 15.02 -4.53
C ASP A 18 27.77 13.54 -4.86
N GLY A 19 26.66 12.99 -4.35
CA GLY A 19 26.26 11.60 -4.60
C GLY A 19 27.02 10.58 -3.75
N ARG A 20 27.91 11.00 -2.83
CA ARG A 20 28.68 10.09 -1.99
C ARG A 20 28.08 9.98 -0.60
N GLN A 21 28.00 8.74 -0.10
CA GLN A 21 27.69 8.47 1.29
C GLN A 21 28.95 8.61 2.14
N ARG A 22 28.81 9.23 3.31
CA ARG A 22 29.90 9.34 4.29
C ARG A 22 29.37 9.09 5.70
N VAL A 23 30.16 8.38 6.49
CA VAL A 23 29.82 8.00 7.86
C VAL A 23 30.68 8.80 8.84
N PHE A 24 30.04 9.43 9.80
CA PHE A 24 30.69 10.23 10.84
C PHE A 24 30.43 9.61 12.21
N LYS A 25 31.45 9.62 13.07
CA LYS A 25 31.30 9.26 14.49
C LYS A 25 30.76 10.46 15.27
N GLU A 26 30.16 10.20 16.42
CA GLU A 26 29.55 11.19 17.31
C GLU A 26 30.43 12.40 17.62
N GLY A 27 31.73 12.18 17.82
CA GLY A 27 32.70 13.27 18.03
C GLY A 27 32.82 14.27 16.88
N PHE A 28 32.30 13.98 15.68
CA PHE A 28 32.37 14.85 14.51
C PHE A 28 31.04 15.53 14.16
N TYR A 29 29.97 15.32 14.95
CA TYR A 29 28.66 15.91 14.65
C TYR A 29 28.64 17.42 14.74
N HIS A 30 29.51 18.02 15.57
CA HIS A 30 29.66 19.46 15.72
C HIS A 30 30.14 20.17 14.44
N LEU A 31 30.67 19.43 13.46
CA LEU A 31 31.07 19.96 12.15
C LEU A 31 29.87 20.20 11.22
N PHE A 32 28.69 19.68 11.57
CA PHE A 32 27.46 19.88 10.80
C PHE A 32 26.66 21.05 11.36
N LYS A 33 26.21 21.93 10.46
CA LYS A 33 25.21 22.95 10.78
C LYS A 33 23.84 22.45 10.34
N PRO A 34 22.83 22.40 11.23
CA PRO A 34 21.45 22.13 10.83
C PRO A 34 21.02 23.14 9.76
N ALA A 35 20.42 22.65 8.69
CA ALA A 35 19.85 23.47 7.64
C ALA A 35 18.35 23.19 7.53
N VAL A 36 17.56 24.24 7.31
CA VAL A 36 16.13 24.11 7.03
C VAL A 36 15.98 23.44 5.67
N ALA A 37 15.14 22.41 5.57
CA ALA A 37 14.86 21.75 4.31
C ALA A 37 14.26 22.76 3.32
N PRO A 38 14.78 22.88 2.09
CA PRO A 38 14.15 23.71 1.07
C PRO A 38 12.70 23.28 0.84
N GLY A 39 11.78 24.25 0.81
CA GLY A 39 10.34 24.00 0.62
C GLY A 39 9.95 23.55 -0.79
N ASP A 40 10.92 23.52 -1.71
CA ASP A 40 10.77 23.13 -3.12
C ASP A 40 10.79 21.60 -3.34
N GLY A 41 10.85 20.81 -2.27
CA GLY A 41 10.86 19.35 -2.35
C GLY A 41 12.24 18.74 -2.68
N SER A 42 13.27 19.55 -2.92
CA SER A 42 14.63 19.06 -3.23
C SER A 42 15.24 18.22 -2.11
N ALA A 43 14.90 18.49 -0.84
CA ALA A 43 15.29 17.62 0.28
C ALA A 43 14.70 16.20 0.16
N LYS A 44 13.44 16.07 -0.27
CA LYS A 44 12.80 14.77 -0.52
C LYS A 44 13.46 14.07 -1.71
N THR A 45 13.80 14.82 -2.77
CA THR A 45 14.52 14.30 -3.94
C THR A 45 15.91 13.80 -3.58
N VAL A 46 16.65 14.49 -2.68
CA VAL A 46 17.97 14.05 -2.22
C VAL A 46 17.88 12.83 -1.31
N VAL A 47 16.87 12.72 -0.44
CA VAL A 47 16.59 11.48 0.32
C VAL A 47 16.26 10.34 -0.63
N ARG A 48 15.44 10.59 -1.66
CA ARG A 48 15.04 9.61 -2.67
C ARG A 48 16.26 9.12 -3.46
N LEU A 49 17.06 10.03 -4.01
CA LEU A 49 18.29 9.70 -4.71
C LEU A 49 19.30 8.98 -3.81
N ALA A 50 19.39 9.34 -2.53
CA ALA A 50 20.22 8.61 -1.57
C ALA A 50 19.79 7.16 -1.36
N ARG A 51 18.47 6.91 -1.32
CA ARG A 51 17.91 5.56 -1.16
C ARG A 51 17.99 4.74 -2.45
N LEU A 52 17.89 5.39 -3.61
CA LEU A 52 18.06 4.75 -4.91
C LEU A 52 19.55 4.48 -5.25
N ALA A 53 20.45 5.35 -4.80
CA ALA A 53 21.90 5.20 -4.97
C ALA A 53 22.56 4.34 -3.87
N GLY A 54 21.91 4.24 -2.71
CA GLY A 54 22.31 3.36 -1.62
C GLY A 54 21.98 1.92 -1.98
N ASP A 55 22.97 1.21 -2.52
CA ASP A 55 23.00 -0.25 -2.66
C ASP A 55 23.11 -0.96 -1.28
N GLU A 56 22.64 -0.31 -0.21
CA GLU A 56 22.65 -0.83 1.15
C GLU A 56 21.56 -1.91 1.23
N GLN A 57 22.00 -3.16 1.12
CA GLN A 57 21.13 -4.32 1.22
C GLN A 57 20.34 -4.28 2.53
N VAL A 58 19.03 -4.09 2.44
CA VAL A 58 18.15 -4.18 3.61
C VAL A 58 18.06 -5.66 3.98
N LEU A 59 18.57 -6.00 5.17
CA LEU A 59 18.48 -7.35 5.71
C LEU A 59 17.28 -7.48 6.64
N ASP A 60 16.51 -8.54 6.48
CA ASP A 60 15.46 -8.94 7.40
C ASP A 60 15.77 -10.34 7.93
N SER A 61 16.04 -10.46 9.24
CA SER A 61 16.47 -11.72 9.86
C SER A 61 17.63 -12.41 9.11
N GLY A 62 18.57 -11.62 8.56
CA GLY A 62 19.74 -12.11 7.82
C GLY A 62 19.48 -12.48 6.34
N ARG A 63 18.26 -12.24 5.82
CA ARG A 63 17.94 -12.38 4.39
C ARG A 63 17.92 -11.03 3.69
N ARG A 64 18.47 -10.95 2.48
CA ARG A 64 18.38 -9.76 1.63
C ARG A 64 16.93 -9.56 1.20
N LEU A 65 16.34 -8.41 1.55
CA LEU A 65 15.09 -7.98 0.96
C LEU A 65 15.32 -7.43 -0.45
N PRO A 66 14.36 -7.61 -1.38
CA PRO A 66 14.45 -7.00 -2.68
C PRO A 66 14.35 -5.48 -2.54
N SER A 67 15.07 -4.73 -3.34
CA SER A 67 14.87 -3.29 -3.47
C SER A 67 13.62 -2.99 -4.31
N LEU A 68 13.12 -1.74 -4.28
CA LEU A 68 12.08 -1.32 -5.21
C LEU A 68 12.56 -1.43 -6.68
N ARG A 69 13.86 -1.21 -6.93
CA ARG A 69 14.46 -1.39 -8.26
C ARG A 69 14.39 -2.85 -8.73
N ASP A 70 14.66 -3.81 -7.85
CA ASP A 70 14.52 -5.24 -8.17
C ASP A 70 13.06 -5.57 -8.52
N GLN A 71 12.10 -5.03 -7.78
CA GLN A 71 10.67 -5.19 -8.08
C GLN A 71 10.27 -4.58 -9.42
N ILE A 72 10.76 -3.38 -9.75
CA ILE A 72 10.54 -2.73 -11.04
C ILE A 72 11.16 -3.55 -12.18
N GLY A 73 12.35 -4.12 -11.97
CA GLY A 73 12.99 -5.01 -12.94
C GLY A 73 12.12 -6.22 -13.25
N LEU A 74 11.70 -6.94 -12.21
CA LEU A 74 10.77 -8.07 -12.32
C LEU A 74 9.45 -7.69 -12.99
N PHE A 75 8.90 -6.54 -12.63
CA PHE A 75 7.65 -6.06 -13.22
C PHE A 75 7.79 -5.77 -14.72
N ARG A 76 8.91 -5.20 -15.17
CA ARG A 76 9.19 -4.96 -16.59
C ARG A 76 9.48 -6.24 -17.38
N GLU A 77 10.04 -7.27 -16.74
CA GLU A 77 10.17 -8.59 -17.36
C GLU A 77 8.80 -9.20 -17.67
N ASP A 78 7.87 -9.12 -16.72
CA ASP A 78 6.55 -9.72 -16.86
C ASP A 78 5.58 -8.82 -17.67
N TYR A 79 5.72 -7.50 -17.59
CA TYR A 79 4.89 -6.49 -18.26
C TYR A 79 5.77 -5.38 -18.89
N PRO A 80 6.37 -5.62 -20.07
CA PRO A 80 7.31 -4.68 -20.70
C PRO A 80 6.71 -3.30 -21.00
N GLU A 81 5.41 -3.25 -21.29
CA GLU A 81 4.65 -2.03 -21.58
C GLU A 81 4.06 -1.36 -20.32
N GLY A 82 4.36 -1.90 -19.14
CA GLY A 82 3.91 -1.35 -17.85
C GLY A 82 2.41 -1.46 -17.61
N PHE A 83 1.88 -0.55 -16.79
CA PHE A 83 0.48 -0.58 -16.34
C PHE A 83 -0.54 -0.30 -17.45
N HIS A 84 -0.13 0.35 -18.55
CA HIS A 84 -1.03 0.65 -19.67
C HIS A 84 -0.89 -0.35 -20.83
N GLY A 85 0.02 -1.32 -20.72
CA GLY A 85 0.21 -2.38 -21.70
C GLY A 85 -0.95 -3.38 -21.76
N GLU A 86 -1.13 -4.00 -22.92
CA GLU A 86 -2.24 -4.94 -23.15
C GLU A 86 -2.23 -6.11 -22.15
N ALA A 87 -1.05 -6.63 -21.84
CA ALA A 87 -0.88 -7.73 -20.89
C ALA A 87 -1.36 -7.38 -19.47
N TRP A 88 -0.95 -6.22 -18.93
CA TRP A 88 -1.39 -5.78 -17.60
C TRP A 88 -2.89 -5.49 -17.57
N GLN A 89 -3.37 -4.79 -18.61
CA GLN A 89 -4.76 -4.43 -18.76
C GLN A 89 -5.67 -5.66 -18.85
N ALA A 90 -5.26 -6.70 -19.57
CA ALA A 90 -5.99 -7.96 -19.64
C ALA A 90 -5.97 -8.73 -18.32
N ASP A 91 -4.81 -8.81 -17.66
CA ASP A 91 -4.65 -9.65 -16.47
C ASP A 91 -5.24 -9.05 -15.19
N HIS A 92 -5.09 -7.74 -14.99
CA HIS A 92 -5.43 -7.05 -13.74
C HIS A 92 -6.61 -6.09 -13.89
N ARG A 93 -6.75 -5.39 -15.03
CA ARG A 93 -7.89 -4.47 -15.22
C ARG A 93 -9.11 -5.19 -15.80
N GLY A 94 -8.89 -6.21 -16.62
CA GLY A 94 -9.91 -7.02 -17.28
C GLY A 94 -10.30 -6.53 -18.68
N LEU A 95 -9.52 -5.61 -19.27
CA LEU A 95 -9.73 -5.12 -20.63
C LEU A 95 -9.50 -6.25 -21.65
N GLY A 96 -10.41 -6.42 -22.61
CA GLY A 96 -10.30 -7.48 -23.63
C GLY A 96 -10.54 -8.91 -23.11
N ALA A 97 -10.76 -9.10 -21.80
CA ALA A 97 -11.00 -10.43 -21.25
C ALA A 97 -12.39 -10.96 -21.62
N LYS A 98 -12.43 -12.17 -22.21
CA LYS A 98 -13.70 -12.85 -22.59
C LYS A 98 -14.64 -13.11 -21.40
N ARG A 99 -14.10 -13.19 -20.19
CA ARG A 99 -14.86 -13.43 -18.96
C ARG A 99 -14.31 -12.59 -17.82
N ARG A 100 -15.21 -11.98 -17.04
CA ARG A 100 -14.87 -11.32 -15.78
C ARG A 100 -14.25 -12.33 -14.80
N LEU A 101 -13.07 -12.00 -14.28
CA LEU A 101 -12.43 -12.69 -13.17
C LEU A 101 -12.47 -11.80 -11.92
N LYS A 102 -12.37 -12.41 -10.73
CA LYS A 102 -12.40 -11.68 -9.45
C LYS A 102 -11.19 -10.76 -9.25
N ARG A 103 -10.08 -11.04 -9.94
CA ARG A 103 -8.88 -10.20 -9.92
C ARG A 103 -9.01 -8.94 -10.76
N HIS A 104 -9.98 -8.88 -11.69
CA HIS A 104 -10.14 -7.73 -12.57
C HIS A 104 -10.67 -6.53 -11.76
N ARG A 105 -9.92 -5.43 -11.77
CA ARG A 105 -10.22 -4.22 -11.01
C ARG A 105 -11.33 -3.39 -11.64
N ASP A 106 -11.32 -3.16 -12.95
CA ASP A 106 -12.33 -2.30 -13.59
C ASP A 106 -13.76 -2.82 -13.42
N PRO A 107 -14.06 -4.13 -13.59
CA PRO A 107 -15.39 -4.64 -13.31
C PRO A 107 -15.81 -4.52 -11.84
N ALA A 108 -14.84 -4.58 -10.90
CA ALA A 108 -15.12 -4.40 -9.48
C ALA A 108 -15.37 -2.93 -9.13
N ILE A 109 -14.59 -1.99 -9.69
CA ILE A 109 -14.80 -0.54 -9.58
C ILE A 109 -16.15 -0.16 -10.21
N ALA A 110 -16.46 -0.67 -11.40
CA ALA A 110 -17.75 -0.45 -12.05
C ALA A 110 -18.93 -0.95 -11.21
N GLN A 111 -18.78 -2.08 -10.51
CA GLN A 111 -19.77 -2.55 -9.55
C GLN A 111 -19.88 -1.64 -8.32
N ALA A 112 -18.77 -1.05 -7.86
CA ALA A 112 -18.73 -0.11 -6.73
C ALA A 112 -19.49 1.21 -7.01
N VAL A 113 -19.80 1.54 -8.27
CA VAL A 113 -20.75 2.62 -8.62
C VAL A 113 -22.11 2.43 -7.93
N GLY A 114 -22.49 1.18 -7.62
CA GLY A 114 -23.65 0.84 -6.79
C GLY A 114 -23.61 1.40 -5.37
N LEU A 115 -22.43 1.80 -4.89
CA LEU A 115 -22.18 2.45 -3.60
C LEU A 115 -21.82 3.94 -3.75
N SER A 116 -22.01 4.55 -4.92
CA SER A 116 -21.83 6.00 -5.14
C SER A 116 -22.62 6.84 -4.14
N ARG A 117 -22.18 8.08 -3.86
CA ARG A 117 -22.83 8.98 -2.89
C ARG A 117 -24.35 9.10 -3.11
N ALA A 118 -24.77 9.27 -4.37
CA ALA A 118 -26.18 9.37 -4.73
C ALA A 118 -26.96 8.07 -4.45
N LYS A 119 -26.44 6.91 -4.89
CA LYS A 119 -27.15 5.63 -4.72
C LYS A 119 -27.17 5.18 -3.26
N LEU A 120 -26.06 5.34 -2.56
CA LEU A 120 -25.97 4.97 -1.15
C LEU A 120 -26.78 5.94 -0.28
N GLY A 121 -26.75 7.24 -0.58
CA GLY A 121 -27.57 8.25 0.09
C GLY A 121 -29.07 7.96 -0.03
N ALA A 122 -29.55 7.63 -1.23
CA ALA A 122 -30.95 7.26 -1.45
C ALA A 122 -31.38 6.04 -0.61
N LEU A 123 -30.51 5.04 -0.44
CA LEU A 123 -30.80 3.88 0.41
C LEU A 123 -30.81 4.24 1.90
N VAL A 124 -29.93 5.14 2.33
CA VAL A 124 -29.92 5.66 3.72
C VAL A 124 -31.21 6.43 4.01
N GLU A 125 -31.64 7.31 3.10
CA GLU A 125 -32.89 8.06 3.21
C GLU A 125 -34.11 7.14 3.26
N ALA A 126 -34.13 6.11 2.41
CA ALA A 126 -35.17 5.08 2.39
C ALA A 126 -35.07 4.10 3.57
N LYS A 127 -34.02 4.17 4.39
CA LYS A 127 -33.71 3.22 5.47
C LYS A 127 -33.62 1.76 4.98
N ASP A 128 -33.20 1.56 3.73
CA ASP A 128 -33.02 0.25 3.12
C ASP A 128 -31.66 -0.35 3.52
N TRP A 129 -31.55 -0.71 4.80
CA TRP A 129 -30.32 -1.28 5.36
C TRP A 129 -29.97 -2.63 4.73
N ALA A 130 -30.98 -3.41 4.34
CA ALA A 130 -30.81 -4.69 3.66
C ALA A 130 -30.18 -4.49 2.27
N GLY A 131 -30.68 -3.54 1.47
CA GLY A 131 -30.11 -3.21 0.17
C GLY A 131 -28.68 -2.67 0.25
N ILE A 132 -28.34 -1.88 1.28
CA ILE A 132 -26.95 -1.46 1.52
C ILE A 132 -26.06 -2.66 1.82
N HIS A 133 -26.49 -3.53 2.74
CA HIS A 133 -25.74 -4.72 3.14
C HIS A 133 -25.50 -5.66 1.95
N GLU A 134 -26.54 -5.94 1.16
CA GLU A 134 -26.45 -6.80 -0.02
C GLU A 134 -25.46 -6.25 -1.05
N ARG A 135 -25.52 -4.94 -1.35
CA ARG A 135 -24.61 -4.29 -2.31
C ARG A 135 -23.15 -4.40 -1.87
N VAL A 136 -22.87 -4.17 -0.59
CA VAL A 136 -21.51 -4.34 -0.05
C VAL A 136 -21.08 -5.80 -0.12
N HIS A 137 -21.95 -6.73 0.28
CA HIS A 137 -21.61 -8.16 0.22
C HIS A 137 -21.29 -8.62 -1.21
N GLU A 138 -22.10 -8.26 -2.19
CA GLU A 138 -21.84 -8.62 -3.59
C GLU A 138 -20.57 -7.96 -4.14
N LEU A 139 -20.24 -6.74 -3.70
CA LEU A 139 -18.96 -6.10 -4.03
C LEU A 139 -17.77 -6.90 -3.46
N LEU A 140 -17.81 -7.21 -2.16
CA LEU A 140 -16.74 -7.96 -1.47
C LEU A 140 -16.57 -9.38 -2.04
N LYS A 141 -17.68 -10.06 -2.36
CA LYS A 141 -17.70 -11.41 -2.94
C LYS A 141 -17.24 -11.42 -4.39
N GLY A 142 -17.47 -10.33 -5.13
CA GLY A 142 -17.17 -10.15 -6.55
C GLY A 142 -15.70 -9.84 -6.85
N SER A 143 -14.88 -9.60 -5.82
CA SER A 143 -13.45 -9.28 -5.93
C SER A 143 -12.59 -10.30 -5.17
N ASP A 144 -11.31 -10.43 -5.55
CA ASP A 144 -10.31 -11.22 -4.82
C ASP A 144 -9.52 -10.39 -3.79
N LEU A 145 -9.79 -9.07 -3.71
CA LEU A 145 -9.23 -8.18 -2.68
C LEU A 145 -9.62 -8.65 -1.27
N VAL A 146 -10.80 -9.27 -1.12
CA VAL A 146 -11.29 -9.82 0.15
C VAL A 146 -11.40 -11.34 0.06
N PRO A 147 -10.62 -12.08 0.87
CA PRO A 147 -10.74 -13.54 0.89
C PRO A 147 -12.15 -14.00 1.27
N ALA A 148 -12.63 -15.06 0.62
CA ALA A 148 -14.00 -15.55 0.77
C ALA A 148 -14.46 -15.76 2.23
N PRO A 149 -13.63 -16.26 3.18
CA PRO A 149 -14.03 -16.36 4.58
C PRO A 149 -14.36 -15.01 5.23
N HIS A 150 -13.72 -13.92 4.83
CA HIS A 150 -14.02 -12.59 5.34
C HIS A 150 -15.30 -12.03 4.74
N ALA A 151 -15.52 -12.20 3.42
CA ALA A 151 -16.77 -11.82 2.78
C ALA A 151 -17.98 -12.58 3.37
N LYS A 152 -17.83 -13.89 3.65
CA LYS A 152 -18.85 -14.69 4.34
C LYS A 152 -19.16 -14.19 5.75
N ARG A 153 -18.15 -13.76 6.51
CA ARG A 153 -18.35 -13.18 7.85
C ARG A 153 -19.10 -11.84 7.79
N PHE A 154 -18.82 -11.02 6.77
CA PHE A 154 -19.61 -9.80 6.52
C PHE A 154 -21.06 -10.14 6.18
N ALA A 155 -21.29 -11.10 5.28
CA ALA A 155 -22.62 -11.55 4.89
C ALA A 155 -23.47 -12.06 6.07
N ALA A 156 -22.83 -12.60 7.10
CA ALA A 156 -23.49 -13.09 8.31
C ALA A 156 -23.87 -11.98 9.31
N LEU A 157 -23.46 -10.73 9.08
CA LEU A 157 -23.92 -9.60 9.89
C LEU A 157 -25.39 -9.32 9.58
N ALA A 158 -26.17 -9.02 10.61
CA ALA A 158 -27.52 -8.49 10.41
C ALA A 158 -27.42 -7.07 9.82
N PRO A 159 -28.20 -6.75 8.77
CA PRO A 159 -28.33 -5.38 8.30
C PRO A 159 -28.84 -4.47 9.42
N SER A 160 -28.27 -3.27 9.57
CA SER A 160 -28.67 -2.32 10.60
C SER A 160 -28.44 -0.87 10.15
N ALA A 161 -29.18 0.05 10.77
CA ALA A 161 -28.97 1.49 10.58
C ALA A 161 -27.53 1.90 10.95
N GLU A 162 -27.00 1.40 12.07
CA GLU A 162 -25.64 1.69 12.51
C GLU A 162 -24.60 1.32 11.44
N LEU A 163 -24.70 0.12 10.85
CA LEU A 163 -23.77 -0.32 9.81
C LEU A 163 -23.93 0.47 8.51
N GLY A 164 -25.17 0.71 8.08
CA GLY A 164 -25.45 1.47 6.85
C GLY A 164 -24.98 2.92 6.93
N GLU A 165 -25.31 3.62 8.02
CA GLU A 165 -24.88 4.99 8.26
C GLU A 165 -23.36 5.10 8.45
N ALA A 166 -22.75 4.14 9.17
CA ALA A 166 -21.30 4.15 9.37
C ALA A 166 -20.54 3.91 8.05
N LEU A 167 -21.06 3.05 7.17
CA LEU A 167 -20.52 2.87 5.82
C LEU A 167 -20.64 4.15 4.98
N TYR A 168 -21.83 4.78 4.97
CA TYR A 168 -22.04 6.04 4.25
C TYR A 168 -21.11 7.14 4.79
N GLY A 169 -21.01 7.25 6.11
CA GLY A 169 -20.09 8.14 6.79
C GLY A 169 -18.63 7.86 6.41
N TRP A 170 -18.20 6.60 6.38
CA TRP A 170 -16.85 6.23 5.95
C TRP A 170 -16.50 6.71 4.54
N LEU A 171 -17.42 6.54 3.58
CA LEU A 171 -17.17 6.87 2.18
C LEU A 171 -17.38 8.36 1.86
N TYR A 172 -18.37 9.02 2.49
CA TYR A 172 -18.86 10.33 2.05
C TYR A 172 -19.16 11.32 3.18
N GLY A 173 -18.91 10.95 4.43
CA GLY A 173 -19.10 11.84 5.57
C GLY A 173 -18.14 13.01 5.54
N GLU A 174 -18.53 14.14 6.13
CA GLU A 174 -17.73 15.37 6.18
C GLU A 174 -16.79 15.43 7.41
N GLU A 175 -17.00 14.52 8.37
CA GLU A 175 -16.15 14.38 9.55
C GLU A 175 -14.70 14.01 9.17
N GLU A 176 -13.77 14.17 10.11
CA GLU A 176 -12.38 13.77 9.86
C GLU A 176 -12.24 12.26 9.64
N GLY A 177 -11.26 11.86 8.83
CA GLY A 177 -10.95 10.45 8.54
C GLY A 177 -10.85 9.52 9.76
N PRO A 178 -10.20 9.90 10.88
CA PRO A 178 -10.16 9.07 12.09
C PRO A 178 -11.54 8.72 12.63
N THR A 179 -12.45 9.69 12.70
CA THR A 179 -13.80 9.53 13.27
C THR A 179 -14.64 8.62 12.39
N ARG A 180 -14.65 8.89 11.07
CA ARG A 180 -15.39 8.11 10.07
C ARG A 180 -14.92 6.65 10.05
N PHE A 181 -13.61 6.42 10.00
CA PHE A 181 -13.03 5.08 10.01
C PHE A 181 -13.35 4.31 11.30
N ALA A 182 -13.20 4.95 12.46
CA ALA A 182 -13.47 4.32 13.75
C ALA A 182 -14.96 3.95 13.93
N ARG A 183 -15.88 4.80 13.44
CA ARG A 183 -17.31 4.50 13.47
C ARG A 183 -17.63 3.26 12.63
N PHE A 184 -17.07 3.15 11.43
CA PHE A 184 -17.28 1.99 10.57
C PHE A 184 -16.61 0.71 11.10
N GLU A 185 -15.38 0.82 11.62
CA GLU A 185 -14.67 -0.27 12.30
C GLU A 185 -15.49 -0.87 13.44
N ARG A 186 -16.08 0.00 14.27
CA ARG A 186 -16.94 -0.38 15.39
C ARG A 186 -18.24 -1.04 14.91
N ALA A 187 -18.90 -0.48 13.90
CA ALA A 187 -20.17 -0.99 13.37
C ALA A 187 -20.02 -2.39 12.72
N LEU A 188 -18.87 -2.68 12.10
CA LEU A 188 -18.54 -4.02 11.59
C LEU A 188 -18.32 -5.04 12.71
N GLY A 189 -17.86 -4.57 13.87
CA GLY A 189 -17.47 -5.39 15.00
C GLY A 189 -16.14 -6.13 14.78
N ARG A 190 -15.49 -6.50 15.89
CA ARG A 190 -14.12 -7.03 15.92
C ARG A 190 -13.87 -8.28 15.07
N LYS A 191 -14.89 -9.10 14.83
CA LYS A 191 -14.75 -10.37 14.08
C LYS A 191 -14.74 -10.15 12.56
N VAL A 192 -15.36 -9.07 12.08
CA VAL A 192 -15.49 -8.76 10.65
C VAL A 192 -14.52 -7.66 10.23
N SER A 193 -14.22 -6.73 11.13
CA SER A 193 -13.27 -5.65 10.88
C SER A 193 -11.83 -6.17 10.71
N THR A 194 -11.52 -6.54 9.47
CA THR A 194 -10.19 -6.93 9.02
C THR A 194 -9.70 -5.96 7.95
N TRP A 195 -8.38 -5.89 7.79
CA TRP A 195 -7.76 -5.00 6.81
C TRP A 195 -8.36 -5.15 5.40
N PRO A 196 -8.50 -6.36 4.83
CA PRO A 196 -9.13 -6.52 3.52
C PRO A 196 -10.56 -5.99 3.46
N VAL A 197 -11.40 -6.26 4.48
CA VAL A 197 -12.82 -5.86 4.46
C VAL A 197 -12.97 -4.35 4.46
N ILE A 198 -12.34 -3.67 5.41
CA ILE A 198 -12.55 -2.23 5.60
C ILE A 198 -11.92 -1.40 4.47
N SER A 199 -10.75 -1.82 3.99
CA SER A 199 -9.98 -1.05 3.00
C SER A 199 -10.38 -1.33 1.56
N ALA A 200 -10.86 -2.54 1.22
CA ALA A 200 -11.28 -2.85 -0.14
C ALA A 200 -12.53 -2.04 -0.56
N ILE A 201 -13.45 -1.74 0.36
CA ILE A 201 -14.64 -0.95 0.04
C ILE A 201 -14.23 0.46 -0.38
N GLY A 202 -13.38 1.13 0.41
CA GLY A 202 -12.85 2.45 0.06
C GLY A 202 -12.06 2.41 -1.26
N ALA A 203 -11.16 1.44 -1.41
CA ALA A 203 -10.31 1.32 -2.60
C ALA A 203 -11.08 1.01 -3.90
N LEU A 204 -12.25 0.38 -3.83
CA LEU A 204 -13.08 0.14 -5.00
C LEU A 204 -13.98 1.32 -5.34
N VAL A 205 -14.36 2.14 -4.34
CA VAL A 205 -15.20 3.33 -4.52
C VAL A 205 -14.37 4.53 -4.97
N ASP A 206 -13.17 4.68 -4.40
CA ASP A 206 -12.21 5.76 -4.67
C ASP A 206 -10.80 5.15 -4.78
N PRO A 207 -10.45 4.55 -5.93
CA PRO A 207 -9.15 3.91 -6.12
C PRO A 207 -7.97 4.89 -6.19
N GLU A 208 -8.23 6.18 -6.40
CA GLU A 208 -7.22 7.24 -6.38
C GLU A 208 -6.82 7.60 -4.94
N GLY A 209 -7.81 7.73 -4.04
CA GLY A 209 -7.58 8.09 -2.63
C GLY A 209 -7.31 6.89 -1.72
N HIS A 210 -7.71 5.68 -2.10
CA HIS A 210 -7.70 4.51 -1.22
C HIS A 210 -7.03 3.28 -1.83
N THR A 211 -6.30 2.54 -0.99
CA THR A 211 -5.75 1.22 -1.30
C THR A 211 -6.43 0.12 -0.48
N CYS A 212 -6.48 -1.09 -1.02
CA CYS A 212 -6.71 -2.29 -0.23
C CYS A 212 -5.44 -2.65 0.55
N VAL A 213 -5.59 -3.14 1.78
CA VAL A 213 -4.46 -3.46 2.66
C VAL A 213 -4.29 -4.97 2.79
N ARG A 214 -3.13 -5.45 2.35
CA ARG A 214 -2.63 -6.80 2.60
C ARG A 214 -1.39 -6.72 3.50
N PRO A 215 -1.53 -6.85 4.84
CA PRO A 215 -0.43 -6.56 5.77
C PRO A 215 0.85 -7.36 5.52
N SER A 216 0.76 -8.58 4.98
CA SER A 216 1.93 -9.43 4.73
C SER A 216 2.91 -8.81 3.74
N VAL A 217 2.42 -8.25 2.62
CA VAL A 217 3.30 -7.65 1.60
C VAL A 217 3.58 -6.18 1.87
N TYR A 218 2.62 -5.43 2.44
CA TYR A 218 2.86 -4.03 2.80
C TYR A 218 3.95 -3.88 3.87
N ARG A 219 4.01 -4.80 4.86
CA ARG A 219 5.10 -4.76 5.84
C ARG A 219 6.46 -5.05 5.22
N VAL A 220 6.53 -5.91 4.21
CA VAL A 220 7.78 -6.18 3.48
C VAL A 220 8.18 -4.97 2.65
N GLN A 221 7.24 -4.40 1.89
CA GLN A 221 7.44 -3.17 1.12
C GLN A 221 7.94 -2.01 1.99
N ALA A 222 7.33 -1.83 3.16
CA ALA A 222 7.67 -0.75 4.05
C ALA A 222 9.08 -0.84 4.66
N LYS A 223 9.62 -2.07 4.83
CA LYS A 223 11.02 -2.24 5.27
C LYS A 223 12.02 -1.61 4.30
N MET A 224 11.65 -1.49 3.02
CA MET A 224 12.52 -0.93 1.97
C MET A 224 12.40 0.59 1.90
N LEU A 225 11.20 1.14 2.09
CA LEU A 225 10.91 2.55 1.79
C LEU A 225 10.68 3.43 3.02
N LEU A 226 10.27 2.85 4.16
CA LEU A 226 9.80 3.59 5.32
C LEU A 226 10.46 3.07 6.60
N PRO A 227 11.69 3.52 6.92
CA PRO A 227 12.28 3.27 8.23
C PRO A 227 11.34 3.88 9.28
N ASN A 228 10.84 3.07 10.22
CA ASN A 228 9.79 3.39 11.22
C ASN A 228 8.34 3.11 10.81
N PHE A 229 8.11 2.31 9.77
CA PHE A 229 6.77 1.82 9.48
C PHE A 229 6.26 0.87 10.58
N GLN A 230 5.37 1.38 11.42
CA GLN A 230 4.71 0.61 12.46
C GLN A 230 3.20 0.66 12.27
N VAL A 231 2.55 -0.51 12.32
CA VAL A 231 1.12 -0.64 12.08
C VAL A 231 0.56 -1.72 12.99
N SER A 232 -0.66 -1.50 13.47
CA SER A 232 -1.38 -2.49 14.26
C SER A 232 -1.80 -3.68 13.39
N ALA A 233 -1.92 -4.85 14.02
CA ALA A 233 -2.55 -6.01 13.40
C ALA A 233 -4.04 -5.76 13.12
N ARG A 234 -4.72 -4.97 13.98
CA ARG A 234 -6.14 -4.63 13.81
C ARG A 234 -6.30 -3.32 13.04
N PRO A 235 -7.37 -3.20 12.20
CA PRO A 235 -7.71 -1.94 11.57
C PRO A 235 -7.86 -0.79 12.56
N ASN A 236 -7.28 0.35 12.20
CA ASN A 236 -7.47 1.64 12.84
C ASN A 236 -6.94 2.72 11.88
N TRP A 237 -7.42 3.95 12.03
CA TRP A 237 -7.07 5.04 11.13
C TRP A 237 -5.57 5.32 11.07
N LEU A 238 -4.87 5.38 12.22
CA LEU A 238 -3.44 5.67 12.24
C LEU A 238 -2.62 4.66 11.44
N SER A 239 -2.98 3.38 11.51
CA SER A 239 -2.32 2.35 10.70
C SER A 239 -2.75 2.43 9.24
N TYR A 240 -4.01 2.78 8.96
CA TYR A 240 -4.51 2.91 7.59
C TYR A 240 -3.85 4.08 6.84
N SER A 241 -3.74 5.24 7.47
CA SER A 241 -3.06 6.42 6.89
C SER A 241 -1.59 6.13 6.59
N ARG A 242 -0.92 5.32 7.42
CA ARG A 242 0.45 4.82 7.13
C ARG A 242 0.47 3.91 5.90
N TYR A 243 -0.48 2.99 5.75
CA TYR A 243 -0.59 2.16 4.54
C TYR A 243 -0.87 3.01 3.29
N LEU A 244 -1.73 4.03 3.37
CA LEU A 244 -1.97 4.98 2.28
C LEU A 244 -0.72 5.79 1.92
N HIS A 245 0.01 6.27 2.92
CA HIS A 245 1.28 6.94 2.70
C HIS A 245 2.30 6.03 2.02
N MET A 246 2.35 4.75 2.40
CA MET A 246 3.23 3.77 1.75
C MET A 246 2.81 3.51 0.29
N ALA A 247 1.51 3.37 0.01
CA ALA A 247 1.01 3.17 -1.34
C ALA A 247 1.28 4.38 -2.24
N SER A 248 1.00 5.60 -1.76
CA SER A 248 1.36 6.84 -2.49
C SER A 248 2.86 6.98 -2.70
N THR A 249 3.69 6.63 -1.72
CA THR A 249 5.15 6.63 -1.91
C THR A 249 5.56 5.66 -3.03
N VAL A 250 4.97 4.46 -3.09
CA VAL A 250 5.27 3.51 -4.19
C VAL A 250 4.76 4.04 -5.53
N TYR A 251 3.57 4.66 -5.55
CA TYR A 251 3.03 5.32 -6.74
C TYR A 251 4.02 6.35 -7.31
N ASP A 252 4.48 7.30 -6.47
CA ASP A 252 5.40 8.37 -6.86
C ASP A 252 6.74 7.83 -7.40
N GLU A 253 7.25 6.73 -6.80
CA GLU A 253 8.49 6.10 -7.25
C GLU A 253 8.32 5.33 -8.57
N LEU A 254 7.16 4.69 -8.79
CA LEU A 254 6.83 4.02 -10.04
C LEU A 254 6.67 5.05 -11.17
N GLU A 255 5.94 6.14 -10.92
CA GLU A 255 5.78 7.24 -11.85
C GLU A 255 7.14 7.86 -12.21
N ALA A 256 7.99 8.14 -11.22
CA ALA A 256 9.34 8.65 -11.44
C ALA A 256 10.23 7.69 -12.25
N ALA A 257 9.93 6.39 -12.23
CA ALA A 257 10.59 5.38 -13.05
C ALA A 257 9.97 5.24 -14.47
N GLY A 258 8.99 6.08 -14.84
CA GLY A 258 8.29 6.03 -16.12
C GLY A 258 7.22 4.93 -16.19
N LEU A 259 6.73 4.46 -15.04
CA LEU A 259 5.68 3.44 -14.93
C LEU A 259 4.50 4.01 -14.12
N ALA A 260 3.78 4.97 -14.69
CA ALA A 260 2.62 5.57 -14.03
C ALA A 260 1.51 4.52 -13.81
N PRO A 261 1.11 4.21 -12.57
CA PRO A 261 -0.06 3.38 -12.30
C PRO A 261 -1.36 4.14 -12.61
N ASN A 262 -2.44 3.44 -12.96
CA ASN A 262 -3.75 4.09 -13.15
C ASN A 262 -4.31 4.63 -11.82
N ASP A 263 -4.08 3.89 -10.74
CA ASP A 263 -4.63 4.17 -9.41
C ASP A 263 -3.86 3.39 -8.31
N LEU A 264 -4.30 3.47 -7.05
CA LEU A 264 -3.68 2.73 -5.94
C LEU A 264 -4.00 1.23 -5.94
N LEU A 265 -4.97 0.75 -6.75
CA LEU A 265 -5.19 -0.68 -6.94
C LEU A 265 -4.11 -1.29 -7.84
N ASP A 266 -3.63 -0.56 -8.85
CA ASP A 266 -2.44 -0.97 -9.61
C ASP A 266 -1.20 -1.07 -8.71
N VAL A 267 -1.03 -0.13 -7.78
CA VAL A 267 0.04 -0.20 -6.77
C VAL A 267 -0.11 -1.41 -5.86
N TYR A 268 -1.32 -1.70 -5.40
CA TYR A 268 -1.61 -2.91 -4.62
C TYR A 268 -1.21 -4.17 -5.38
N ASP A 269 -1.62 -4.28 -6.66
CA ASP A 269 -1.35 -5.44 -7.49
C ASP A 269 0.12 -5.56 -7.84
N PHE A 270 0.83 -4.45 -8.10
CA PHE A 270 2.28 -4.42 -8.26
C PHE A 270 2.98 -5.01 -7.03
N ILE A 271 2.70 -4.48 -5.83
CA ILE A 271 3.31 -4.93 -4.57
C ILE A 271 3.02 -6.42 -4.35
N TRP A 272 1.79 -6.86 -4.63
CA TRP A 272 1.43 -8.27 -4.50
C TRP A 272 2.14 -9.15 -5.52
N HIS A 273 2.19 -8.74 -6.78
CA HIS A 273 2.81 -9.48 -7.88
C HIS A 273 4.31 -9.70 -7.64
N THR A 274 5.01 -8.68 -7.17
CA THR A 274 6.47 -8.68 -6.97
C THR A 274 6.89 -9.24 -5.61
N LEU A 275 6.04 -9.18 -4.58
CA LEU A 275 6.39 -9.65 -3.22
C LEU A 275 5.64 -10.90 -2.76
N ARG A 276 4.77 -11.51 -3.58
CA ARG A 276 4.24 -12.85 -3.28
C ARG A 276 5.38 -13.88 -3.19
N PRO A 277 5.21 -14.98 -2.44
CA PRO A 277 6.30 -15.95 -2.21
C PRO A 277 7.00 -16.44 -3.48
N ALA A 278 6.25 -16.73 -4.55
CA ALA A 278 6.82 -17.18 -5.82
C ALA A 278 7.70 -16.12 -6.51
N ALA A 279 7.38 -14.83 -6.35
CA ALA A 279 8.16 -13.73 -6.89
C ALA A 279 9.41 -13.45 -6.05
N GLN A 280 9.33 -13.61 -4.73
CA GLN A 280 10.50 -13.47 -3.85
C GLN A 280 11.62 -14.46 -4.21
N ALA A 281 11.27 -15.68 -4.64
CA ALA A 281 12.24 -16.65 -5.14
C ALA A 281 12.98 -16.16 -6.40
N ARG A 282 12.26 -15.53 -7.35
CA ARG A 282 12.86 -14.91 -8.56
C ARG A 282 13.78 -13.73 -8.23
N LEU A 283 13.46 -12.99 -7.18
CA LEU A 283 14.24 -11.83 -6.71
C LEU A 283 15.49 -12.22 -5.89
N GLY A 284 15.79 -13.52 -5.75
CA GLY A 284 17.00 -13.99 -5.07
C GLY A 284 17.00 -13.81 -3.55
N VAL A 285 15.83 -13.68 -2.93
CA VAL A 285 15.62 -13.44 -1.48
C VAL A 285 15.84 -14.72 -0.64
N ASP A 286 15.94 -15.88 -1.28
CA ASP A 286 16.08 -17.19 -0.62
C ASP A 286 17.54 -17.65 -0.39
N ALA A 287 18.55 -16.88 -0.81
CA ALA A 287 19.93 -17.18 -0.46
C ALA A 287 20.17 -16.82 1.02
N LYS A 288 20.28 -17.82 1.90
CA LYS A 288 20.92 -17.64 3.22
C LYS A 288 22.25 -16.91 2.96
N ALA A 289 22.42 -15.70 3.52
CA ALA A 289 23.70 -15.02 3.48
C ALA A 289 24.76 -16.00 4.02
N ALA A 290 25.72 -16.39 3.18
CA ALA A 290 26.80 -17.27 3.59
C ALA A 290 27.50 -16.65 4.82
N PRO A 291 27.81 -17.43 5.87
CA PRO A 291 28.51 -16.89 7.02
C PRO A 291 29.84 -16.28 6.53
N ALA A 292 30.09 -15.03 6.90
CA ALA A 292 31.31 -14.32 6.58
C ALA A 292 32.51 -15.22 6.93
N ARG A 293 33.32 -15.57 5.93
CA ARG A 293 34.59 -16.26 6.14
C ARG A 293 35.39 -15.42 7.12
N LYS A 294 35.63 -15.97 8.32
CA LYS A 294 36.66 -15.45 9.22
C LYS A 294 37.98 -15.62 8.49
N THR A 295 38.57 -14.51 8.05
CA THR A 295 39.99 -14.46 7.72
C THR A 295 40.74 -14.57 9.05
N GLY A 296 41.47 -15.68 9.20
CA GLY A 296 42.44 -15.86 10.27
C GLY A 296 43.68 -15.01 10.07
#